data_AF-A0A2N6M0K2-F1
#
_entry.id   AF-A0A2N6M0K2-F1
#
_cell.length_a   1.000
_cell.length_b   1.000
_cell.length_c   1.000
_cell.angle_alpha   90.00
_cell.angle_beta   90.00
_cell.angle_gamma   90.00
#
_symmetry.space_group_name_H-M   'P 1'
#
loop_
_entity.id
_entity.type
_entity.pdbx_description
1 polymer ?
#
loop_
_entity_poly.entity_id
_entity_poly.type
_entity_poly.pdbx_seq_one_letter_code
_entity_poly.pdbx_strand_id
1 'polypeptide(L)'
;PDFPLTVQTVAWLPGRVSPIHNHATWGVVALIGGEEKNTLWRRTDNQGGIEKVGEIILTPGDIISLMPDAIHHVEALGEEPTISFNLYGETDYEQRFEFDPVTCSAKNF
;
A
#
# COMPACT_ATOMS: atom_id res chain seq x y z
N PRO A 1 -17.20 -5.55 -21.38
CA PRO A 1 -15.72 -5.57 -21.40
C PRO A 1 -15.22 -5.80 -19.97
N ASP A 2 -14.53 -6.91 -19.75
CA ASP A 2 -13.79 -7.10 -18.52
C ASP A 2 -12.56 -6.18 -18.59
N PHE A 3 -12.39 -5.32 -17.59
CA PHE A 3 -11.24 -4.44 -17.47
C PHE A 3 -10.30 -5.08 -16.45
N PRO A 4 -9.33 -5.91 -16.85
CA PRO A 4 -8.52 -6.74 -15.96
C PRO A 4 -7.48 -5.94 -15.15
N LEU A 5 -7.57 -4.61 -15.20
CA LEU A 5 -6.69 -3.70 -14.51
C LEU A 5 -7.39 -2.41 -14.14
N THR A 6 -6.88 -1.78 -13.09
CA THR A 6 -7.27 -0.44 -12.64
C THR A 6 -6.07 0.48 -12.72
N VAL A 7 -6.26 1.68 -13.27
CA VAL A 7 -5.26 2.76 -13.32
C VAL A 7 -5.76 3.92 -12.47
N GLN A 8 -4.93 4.41 -11.56
CA GLN A 8 -5.28 5.51 -10.65
C GLN A 8 -4.10 6.47 -10.48
N THR A 9 -4.39 7.75 -10.36
CA THR A 9 -3.46 8.72 -9.78
C THR A 9 -3.96 9.07 -8.39
N VAL A 10 -3.12 8.90 -7.37
CA VAL A 10 -3.46 9.19 -5.98
C VAL A 10 -2.64 10.38 -5.52
N ALA A 11 -3.28 11.31 -4.83
CA ALA A 11 -2.63 12.47 -4.22
C ALA A 11 -2.90 12.48 -2.72
N TRP A 12 -1.83 12.55 -1.93
CA TRP A 12 -1.88 12.65 -0.47
C TRP A 12 -1.39 14.02 -0.03
N LEU A 13 -2.13 14.64 0.89
CA LEU A 13 -1.62 15.81 1.61
C LEU A 13 -0.43 15.42 2.49
N PRO A 14 0.50 16.34 2.77
CA PRO A 14 1.59 16.14 3.73
C PRO A 14 1.14 15.52 5.05
N GLY A 15 1.92 14.56 5.56
CA GLY A 15 1.70 13.89 6.85
C GLY A 15 0.51 12.92 6.88
N ARG A 16 -0.17 12.67 5.75
CA ARG A 16 -1.24 11.66 5.69
C ARG A 16 -0.64 10.27 5.69
N VAL A 17 -1.26 9.38 6.46
CA VAL A 17 -0.88 7.97 6.60
C VAL A 17 -2.04 7.10 6.16
N SER A 18 -1.79 6.11 5.31
CA SER A 18 -2.79 5.11 4.94
C SER A 18 -2.99 4.08 6.05
N PRO A 19 -4.10 3.33 6.05
CA PRO A 19 -4.17 2.10 6.83
C PRO A 19 -3.07 1.11 6.42
N ILE A 20 -2.76 0.15 7.30
CA ILE A 20 -1.90 -1.00 6.95
C ILE A 20 -2.76 -2.00 6.20
N HIS A 21 -2.39 -2.36 4.98
CA HIS A 21 -3.23 -3.20 4.13
C HIS A 21 -2.42 -4.04 3.14
N ASN A 22 -3.05 -5.09 2.60
CA ASN A 22 -2.56 -5.79 1.41
C ASN A 22 -3.38 -5.42 0.18
N HIS A 23 -3.01 -5.98 -0.99
CA HIS A 23 -3.61 -5.59 -2.26
C HIS A 23 -4.61 -6.60 -2.83
N ALA A 24 -4.47 -7.88 -2.47
CA ALA A 24 -5.22 -9.00 -3.05
C ALA A 24 -5.16 -9.09 -4.57
N THR A 25 -4.16 -8.44 -5.16
CA THR A 25 -3.80 -8.46 -6.57
C THR A 25 -2.37 -7.94 -6.71
N TRP A 26 -1.75 -8.14 -7.87
CA TRP A 26 -0.45 -7.54 -8.15
C TRP A 26 -0.61 -6.03 -8.33
N GLY A 27 0.43 -5.26 -7.98
CA GLY A 27 0.44 -3.81 -8.09
C GLY A 27 1.77 -3.24 -8.53
N VAL A 28 1.73 -2.14 -9.26
CA VAL A 28 2.89 -1.29 -9.58
C VAL A 28 2.54 0.13 -9.20
N VAL A 29 3.36 0.73 -8.34
CA VAL A 29 3.21 2.11 -7.86
C VAL A 29 4.45 2.87 -8.27
N ALA A 30 4.27 3.92 -9.07
CA ALA A 30 5.33 4.83 -9.49
C ALA A 30 5.11 6.18 -8.82
N LEU A 31 6.12 6.68 -8.11
CA LEU A 31 6.03 8.01 -7.52
C LEU A 31 6.35 9.06 -8.59
N ILE A 32 5.50 10.08 -8.71
CA ILE A 32 5.63 11.13 -9.73
C ILE A 32 5.77 12.52 -9.13
N GLY A 33 5.50 12.69 -7.83
CA GLY A 33 5.72 13.93 -7.09
C GLY A 33 5.75 13.71 -5.57
N GLY A 34 6.47 14.57 -4.84
CA GLY A 34 6.66 14.45 -3.39
C GLY A 34 7.51 13.24 -2.99
N GLU A 35 7.41 12.84 -1.73
CA GLU A 35 8.16 11.72 -1.14
C GLU A 35 7.22 10.83 -0.33
N GLU A 36 7.31 9.51 -0.50
CA GLU A 36 6.43 8.55 0.17
C GLU A 36 7.24 7.53 0.96
N LYS A 37 6.98 7.41 2.26
CA LYS A 37 7.53 6.31 3.06
C LYS A 37 6.59 5.12 3.02
N ASN A 38 7.09 4.01 2.51
CA ASN A 38 6.44 2.70 2.54
C ASN A 38 6.99 1.89 3.73
N THR A 39 6.16 1.66 4.75
CA THR A 39 6.50 0.74 5.84
C THR A 39 6.00 -0.65 5.50
N LEU A 40 6.89 -1.64 5.47
CA LEU A 40 6.61 -3.01 5.08
C LEU A 40 6.35 -3.90 6.29
N TRP A 41 5.35 -4.77 6.18
CA TRP A 41 4.91 -5.68 7.23
C TRP A 41 4.88 -7.12 6.75
N ARG A 42 4.99 -8.06 7.70
CA ARG A 42 4.85 -9.50 7.45
C ARG A 42 3.79 -10.05 8.41
N ARG A 43 2.90 -10.91 7.90
CA ARG A 43 1.99 -11.70 8.74
C ARG A 43 2.78 -12.63 9.66
N THR A 44 2.42 -12.64 10.93
CA THR A 44 2.96 -13.57 11.94
C THR A 44 2.00 -14.72 12.23
N ASP A 45 0.71 -14.56 11.92
CA ASP A 45 -0.32 -15.58 12.06
C ASP A 45 -1.47 -15.40 11.05
N ASN A 46 -2.50 -16.24 11.17
CA ASN A 46 -3.71 -16.23 10.34
C ASN A 46 -4.86 -15.39 10.91
N GLN A 47 -4.70 -14.79 12.09
CA GLN A 47 -5.75 -14.07 12.83
C GLN A 47 -5.64 -12.55 12.70
N GLY A 48 -4.50 -12.05 12.22
CA GLY A 48 -4.27 -10.62 11.96
C GLY A 48 -2.94 -10.10 12.52
N GLY A 49 -2.15 -10.96 13.17
CA GLY A 49 -0.83 -10.62 13.64
C GLY A 49 0.10 -10.21 12.50
N ILE A 50 0.76 -9.06 12.66
CA ILE A 50 1.77 -8.53 11.74
C ILE A 50 2.97 -7.97 12.50
N GLU A 51 4.14 -8.03 11.89
CA GLU A 51 5.37 -7.40 12.38
C GLU A 51 5.97 -6.49 11.30
N LYS A 52 6.55 -5.36 11.72
CA LYS A 52 7.28 -4.46 10.81
C LYS A 52 8.59 -5.12 10.40
N VAL A 53 8.84 -5.21 9.11
CA VAL A 53 10.05 -5.87 8.56
C VAL A 53 10.98 -4.92 7.81
N GLY A 54 10.54 -3.70 7.51
CA GLY A 54 11.39 -2.71 6.85
C GLY A 54 10.66 -1.43 6.47
N GLU A 55 11.42 -0.49 5.93
CA GLU A 55 10.93 0.77 5.37
C GLU A 55 11.67 1.07 4.07
N ILE A 56 10.97 1.69 3.13
CA ILE A 56 11.52 2.20 1.88
C ILE A 56 10.96 3.61 1.70
N ILE A 57 11.81 4.57 1.35
CA ILE A 57 11.37 5.90 0.92
C ILE A 57 11.43 5.91 -0.61
N LEU A 58 10.32 6.28 -1.23
CA LEU A 58 10.22 6.48 -2.67
C LEU A 58 10.24 7.98 -2.95
N THR A 59 10.92 8.35 -4.03
CA THR A 59 11.02 9.71 -4.59
C THR A 59 10.60 9.69 -6.06
N PRO A 60 10.35 10.84 -6.71
CA PRO A 60 9.82 10.86 -8.08
C PRO A 60 10.73 10.12 -9.06
N GLY A 61 10.16 9.16 -9.79
CA GLY A 61 10.88 8.25 -10.68
C GLY A 61 11.12 6.86 -10.09
N ASP A 62 11.00 6.69 -8.77
CA ASP A 62 11.06 5.38 -8.12
C ASP A 62 9.77 4.58 -8.37
N ILE A 63 9.93 3.26 -8.45
CA ILE A 63 8.83 2.32 -8.69
C ILE A 63 8.93 1.17 -7.69
N ILE A 64 7.81 0.81 -7.09
CA ILE A 64 7.66 -0.40 -6.28
C ILE A 64 6.63 -1.34 -6.93
N SER A 65 6.93 -2.64 -6.90
CA SER A 65 6.01 -3.70 -7.30
C SER A 65 5.56 -4.50 -6.08
N LEU A 66 4.27 -4.80 -6.01
CA LEU A 66 3.61 -5.44 -4.87
C LEU A 66 2.96 -6.75 -5.32
N MET A 67 3.19 -7.81 -4.56
CA MET A 67 2.45 -9.07 -4.70
C MET A 67 1.12 -8.97 -3.92
N PRO A 68 0.11 -9.82 -4.21
CA PRO A 68 -1.21 -9.77 -3.56
C PRO A 68 -1.20 -9.74 -2.03
N ASP A 69 -0.25 -10.45 -1.43
CA ASP A 69 -0.06 -10.62 0.00
C ASP A 69 0.92 -9.62 0.61
N ALA A 70 1.54 -8.74 -0.18
CA ALA A 70 2.43 -7.70 0.33
C ALA A 70 1.64 -6.72 1.22
N ILE A 71 2.07 -6.57 2.47
CA ILE A 71 1.43 -5.71 3.46
C ILE A 71 2.28 -4.46 3.66
N HIS A 72 1.68 -3.30 3.46
CA HIS A 72 2.35 -2.03 3.73
C HIS A 72 1.38 -0.96 4.23
N HIS A 73 1.93 0.14 4.71
CA HIS A 73 1.23 1.41 4.71
C HIS A 73 2.15 2.48 4.15
N VAL A 74 1.54 3.54 3.65
CA VAL A 74 2.24 4.71 3.11
C VAL A 74 2.07 5.91 4.03
N GLU A 75 3.12 6.73 4.13
CA GLU A 75 3.09 8.05 4.75
C GLU A 75 3.63 9.07 3.74
N ALA A 76 2.82 10.10 3.44
CA ALA A 76 3.24 11.23 2.64
C ALA A 76 4.19 12.12 3.43
N LEU A 77 5.43 12.24 2.98
CA LEU A 77 6.48 13.01 3.62
C LEU A 77 6.58 14.42 3.03
N GLY A 78 7.36 15.27 3.71
CA GLY A 78 7.66 16.63 3.26
C GLY A 78 6.50 17.61 3.47
N GLU A 79 6.59 18.75 2.79
CA GLU A 79 5.62 19.87 2.90
C GLU A 79 4.74 20.00 1.65
N GLU A 80 5.02 19.22 0.61
CA GLU A 80 4.28 19.23 -0.65
C GLU A 80 3.46 17.94 -0.81
N PRO A 81 2.34 17.96 -1.57
CA PRO A 81 1.58 16.77 -1.84
C PRO A 81 2.41 15.65 -2.48
N THR A 82 2.21 14.44 -2.00
CA THR A 82 2.76 13.22 -2.60
C THR A 82 1.81 12.71 -3.67
N ILE A 83 2.32 12.42 -4.86
CA ILE A 83 1.54 12.00 -6.02
C ILE A 83 2.11 10.68 -6.55
N SER A 84 1.26 9.66 -6.62
CA SER A 84 1.59 8.34 -7.15
C SER A 84 0.70 7.97 -8.34
N PHE A 85 1.28 7.27 -9.31
CA PHE A 85 0.58 6.60 -10.40
C PHE A 85 0.57 5.11 -10.14
N ASN A 86 -0.64 4.55 -10.04
CA ASN A 86 -0.87 3.20 -9.58
C ASN A 86 -1.53 2.37 -10.67
N LEU A 87 -1.01 1.16 -10.87
CA LEU A 87 -1.57 0.14 -11.73
C LEU A 87 -1.77 -1.12 -10.91
N TYR A 88 -3.00 -1.62 -10.89
CA TYR A 88 -3.36 -2.86 -10.21
C TYR A 88 -4.05 -3.83 -11.16
N GLY A 89 -3.89 -5.13 -10.92
CA GLY A 89 -4.73 -6.16 -11.53
C GLY A 89 -6.16 -6.15 -10.99
N GLU A 90 -6.92 -7.18 -11.32
CA GLU A 90 -8.23 -7.45 -10.73
C GLU A 90 -8.08 -7.86 -9.26
N THR A 91 -8.78 -7.17 -8.35
CA THR A 91 -8.71 -7.38 -6.90
C THR A 91 -9.61 -8.52 -6.46
N ASP A 92 -9.06 -9.49 -5.73
CA ASP A 92 -9.86 -10.44 -4.95
C ASP A 92 -10.29 -9.79 -3.62
N TYR A 93 -11.50 -9.22 -3.59
CA TYR A 93 -12.01 -8.49 -2.43
C TYR A 93 -12.20 -9.38 -1.17
N GLU A 94 -12.34 -10.70 -1.31
CA GLU A 94 -12.42 -11.59 -0.15
C GLU A 94 -11.06 -11.74 0.55
N GLN A 95 -9.96 -11.48 -0.17
CA GLN A 95 -8.58 -11.55 0.31
C GLN A 95 -7.94 -10.18 0.55
N ARG A 96 -8.70 -9.08 0.42
CA ARG A 96 -8.25 -7.70 0.65
C ARG A 96 -8.53 -7.31 2.11
N PHE A 97 -7.48 -7.00 2.86
CA PHE A 97 -7.54 -6.75 4.29
C PHE A 97 -6.83 -5.46 4.69
N GLU A 98 -7.40 -4.79 5.68
CA GLU A 98 -6.75 -3.82 6.56
C GLU A 98 -6.34 -4.52 7.87
N PHE A 99 -5.18 -4.15 8.42
CA PHE A 99 -4.58 -4.74 9.61
C PHE A 99 -4.42 -3.70 10.72
N ASP A 100 -4.62 -4.13 11.96
CA ASP A 100 -4.29 -3.37 13.16
C ASP A 100 -3.27 -4.14 14.01
N PRO A 101 -2.01 -3.66 14.10
CA PRO A 101 -0.95 -4.32 14.86
C PRO A 101 -1.14 -4.23 16.37
N VAL A 102 -1.99 -3.32 16.88
CA VAL A 102 -2.26 -3.17 18.31
C VAL A 102 -3.27 -4.21 18.78
N THR A 103 -4.33 -4.41 18.00
CA THR A 103 -5.36 -5.42 18.32
C THR A 103 -5.09 -6.79 17.70
N CYS A 104 -4.03 -6.91 16.89
CA CYS A 104 -3.69 -8.10 16.12
C CYS A 104 -4.88 -8.60 15.28
N SER A 105 -5.57 -7.67 14.62
CA SER A 105 -6.77 -7.99 13.85
C SER A 105 -6.61 -7.67 12.36
N ALA A 106 -7.32 -8.43 11.53
CA ALA A 106 -7.48 -8.16 10.11
C ALA A 106 -8.98 -8.12 9.78
N LYS A 107 -9.40 -7.14 8.97
CA LYS A 107 -10.77 -7.00 8.48
C LYS A 107 -10.77 -6.77 6.98
N ASN A 108 -11.81 -7.23 6.29
CA ASN A 108 -11.94 -6.95 4.86
C ASN A 108 -11.99 -5.44 4.59
N PHE A 109 -11.31 -5.03 3.51
CA PHE A 109 -11.09 -3.65 3.12
C PHE A 109 -11.49 -3.43 1.67
#